data_AF-A0A9D0HP86-F1
#
_entry.id   AF-A0A9D0HP86-F1
#
_cell.length_a   1.000
_cell.length_b   1.000
_cell.length_c   1.000
_cell.angle_alpha   90.00
_cell.angle_beta   90.00
_cell.angle_gamma   90.00
#
_symmetry.space_group_name_H-M   'P 1'
#
loop_
_entity.id
_entity.type
_entity.pdbx_description
1 polymer ?
#
loop_
_entity_poly.entity_id
_entity_poly.type
_entity_poly.pdbx_seq_one_letter_code
_entity_poly.pdbx_strand_id
1 'polypeptide(L)'
;MNRREVLEKFVQSLFLLPNISKTKEIKLLYKSTTLKVAGLQYGECVDEEFIPGKPLILTREPQNQYDTYAIAIYKEAKKVGYIPKTYSRIIASMLDNGEKIYTKVRYYKAEEEP
;
A
#
# COMPACT_ATOMS: atom_id res chain seq x y z
N MET A 1 47.01 33.18 27.84
CA MET A 1 46.11 32.27 27.10
C MET A 1 44.79 33.00 26.88
N ASN A 2 44.51 33.42 25.64
CA ASN A 2 43.43 34.35 25.33
C ASN A 2 42.09 33.62 25.23
N ARG A 3 41.06 34.08 25.96
CA ARG A 3 39.72 33.47 25.97
C ARG A 3 39.05 33.42 24.59
N ARG A 4 39.53 34.23 23.63
CA ARG A 4 39.05 34.28 22.23
C ARG A 4 39.57 33.12 21.36
N GLU A 5 40.76 32.58 21.64
CA GLU A 5 41.32 31.45 20.87
C GLU A 5 40.64 30.12 21.19
N VAL A 6 40.11 29.98 22.41
CA VAL A 6 39.40 28.76 22.84
C VAL A 6 38.01 28.68 22.16
N LEU A 7 37.36 29.82 21.92
CA LEU A 7 36.05 29.86 21.26
C LEU A 7 36.13 29.52 19.76
N GLU A 8 37.13 30.07 19.06
CA GLU A 8 37.38 29.81 17.63
C GLU A 8 37.67 28.32 17.35
N LYS A 9 38.43 27.66 18.25
CA LYS A 9 38.73 26.22 18.13
C LYS A 9 37.52 25.32 18.39
N PHE A 10 36.50 25.79 19.13
CA PHE A 10 35.31 25.00 19.42
C PHE A 10 34.27 25.06 18.29
N VAL A 11 34.13 26.20 17.61
CA VAL A 11 33.16 26.36 16.51
C VAL A 11 33.58 25.55 15.28
N GLN A 12 34.88 25.43 15.01
CA GLN A 12 35.38 24.59 13.91
C GLN A 12 35.23 23.08 14.19
N SER A 13 35.19 22.68 15.46
CA SER A 13 34.96 21.27 15.83
C SER A 13 33.50 20.83 15.68
N LEU A 14 32.55 21.75 15.58
CA LEU A 14 31.11 21.44 15.49
C LEU A 14 30.66 21.08 14.05
N PHE A 15 31.49 21.37 13.05
CA PHE A 15 31.23 21.10 11.62
C PHE A 15 31.82 19.79 11.10
N LEU A 16 32.21 18.87 12.00
CA LEU A 16 32.75 17.55 11.65
C LEU A 16 31.90 16.39 12.19
N LEU A 17 30.63 16.63 12.50
CA LEU A 17 29.69 15.53 12.63
C LEU A 17 29.13 15.22 11.24
N PRO A 18 29.51 14.10 10.61
CA PRO A 18 28.78 13.62 9.46
C PRO A 18 27.33 13.40 9.90
N ASN A 19 26.43 14.27 9.44
CA ASN A 19 24.99 14.00 9.40
C ASN A 19 24.76 12.91 8.34
N ILE A 20 25.28 11.72 8.64
CA ILE A 20 24.95 10.51 7.93
C ILE A 20 24.01 9.76 8.86
N SER A 21 22.78 10.29 8.96
CA SER A 21 21.65 9.41 9.16
C SER A 21 21.62 8.52 7.92
N LYS A 22 22.37 7.41 7.95
CA LYS A 22 22.11 6.26 7.06
C LYS A 22 20.66 5.92 7.32
N THR A 23 19.76 6.38 6.46
CA THR A 23 18.42 5.85 6.37
C THR A 23 18.60 4.37 6.07
N LYS A 24 18.51 3.57 7.12
CA LYS A 24 18.43 2.12 7.03
C LYS A 24 17.28 1.89 6.04
N GLU A 25 17.57 1.36 4.85
CA GLU A 25 16.51 0.90 3.97
C GLU A 25 15.67 -0.04 4.82
N ILE A 26 14.46 0.40 5.19
CA ILE A 26 13.47 -0.50 5.74
C ILE A 26 13.17 -1.42 4.57
N LYS A 27 13.88 -2.55 4.50
CA LYS A 27 13.55 -3.67 3.63
C LYS A 27 12.26 -4.22 4.21
N LEU A 28 11.17 -3.50 3.96
CA LEU A 28 9.84 -3.82 4.40
C LEU A 28 9.58 -5.18 3.79
N LEU A 29 9.67 -6.21 4.61
CA LEU A 29 9.47 -7.60 4.23
C LEU A 29 7.96 -7.80 4.05
N TYR A 30 7.33 -7.03 3.17
CA TYR A 30 5.96 -7.30 2.77
C TYR A 30 6.02 -8.50 1.85
N LYS A 31 5.57 -9.65 2.34
CA LYS A 31 5.28 -10.80 1.50
C LYS A 31 4.16 -10.38 0.56
N SER A 32 4.50 -10.00 -0.66
CA SER A 32 3.52 -9.68 -1.68
C SER A 32 2.70 -10.94 -1.96
N THR A 33 1.39 -10.85 -1.75
CA THR A 33 0.44 -11.90 -2.12
C THR A 33 -0.33 -11.45 -3.35
N THR A 34 -0.78 -12.42 -4.14
CA THR A 34 -1.67 -12.18 -5.28
C THR A 34 -2.98 -12.87 -5.02
N LEU A 35 -4.05 -12.10 -5.12
CA LEU A 35 -5.40 -12.56 -4.91
C LEU A 35 -6.16 -12.46 -6.24
N LYS A 36 -7.02 -13.42 -6.53
CA LYS A 36 -8.02 -13.27 -7.59
C LYS A 36 -9.10 -12.34 -7.08
N VAL A 37 -9.53 -11.35 -7.86
CA VAL A 37 -10.65 -10.48 -7.46
C VAL A 37 -11.93 -11.30 -7.41
N ALA A 38 -12.78 -11.07 -6.41
CA ALA A 38 -14.11 -11.66 -6.33
C ALA A 38 -15.17 -10.69 -6.88
N GLY A 39 -16.20 -11.22 -7.55
CA GLY A 39 -17.34 -10.43 -8.03
C GLY A 39 -17.00 -9.46 -9.17
N LEU A 40 -15.99 -9.80 -9.98
CA LEU A 40 -15.54 -8.97 -11.12
C LEU A 40 -16.69 -8.66 -12.10
N GLN A 41 -17.61 -9.62 -12.28
CA GLN A 41 -18.79 -9.48 -13.15
C GLN A 41 -19.81 -8.43 -12.70
N TYR A 42 -19.71 -7.95 -11.45
CA TYR A 42 -20.53 -6.85 -10.92
C TYR A 42 -19.77 -5.52 -10.87
N GLY A 43 -18.54 -5.51 -11.37
CA GLY A 43 -17.71 -4.32 -11.47
C GLY A 43 -18.12 -3.42 -12.65
N GLU A 44 -17.58 -2.21 -12.64
CA GLU A 44 -17.82 -1.16 -13.62
C GLU A 44 -16.63 -1.00 -14.59
N CYS A 45 -15.56 -1.75 -14.37
CA CYS A 45 -14.37 -1.74 -15.22
C CYS A 45 -14.51 -2.70 -16.40
N VAL A 46 -14.04 -2.27 -17.57
CA VAL A 46 -13.89 -3.13 -18.75
C VAL A 46 -12.48 -3.73 -18.83
N ASP A 47 -12.31 -4.78 -19.63
CA ASP A 47 -11.09 -5.59 -19.71
C ASP A 47 -9.82 -4.77 -19.98
N GLU A 48 -9.90 -3.79 -20.89
CA GLU A 48 -8.78 -2.93 -21.30
C GLU A 48 -8.29 -2.03 -20.15
N GLU A 49 -9.10 -1.87 -19.10
CA GLU A 49 -8.78 -1.04 -17.95
C GLU A 49 -7.81 -1.70 -16.99
N PHE A 50 -7.61 -3.02 -17.07
CA PHE A 50 -6.74 -3.78 -16.19
C PHE A 50 -5.28 -3.81 -16.67
N ILE A 51 -4.63 -2.64 -16.61
CA ILE A 51 -3.23 -2.48 -16.98
C ILE A 51 -2.32 -2.94 -15.83
N PRO A 52 -1.43 -3.94 -16.03
CA PRO A 52 -0.48 -4.38 -15.00
C PRO A 52 0.33 -3.23 -14.40
N GLY A 53 0.51 -3.27 -13.09
CA GLY A 53 1.24 -2.26 -12.32
C GLY A 53 0.40 -1.05 -11.91
N LYS A 54 -0.78 -0.82 -12.50
CA LYS A 54 -1.66 0.29 -12.09
C LYS A 54 -2.21 0.06 -10.68
N PRO A 55 -2.26 1.12 -9.86
CA PRO A 55 -2.70 1.02 -8.48
C PRO A 55 -4.20 0.71 -8.41
N LEU A 56 -4.58 0.01 -7.35
CA LEU A 56 -5.96 -0.19 -6.94
C LEU A 56 -6.14 0.41 -5.54
N ILE A 57 -7.37 0.77 -5.21
CA ILE A 57 -7.75 1.34 -3.92
C ILE A 57 -8.61 0.31 -3.19
N LEU A 58 -8.34 0.14 -1.89
CA LEU A 58 -9.14 -0.71 -1.02
C LEU A 58 -10.03 0.17 -0.15
N THR A 59 -11.33 -0.12 -0.14
CA THR A 59 -12.32 0.62 0.63
C THR A 59 -13.09 -0.34 1.53
N ARG A 60 -13.13 -0.07 2.84
CA ARG A 60 -13.90 -0.86 3.80
C ARG A 60 -15.39 -0.61 3.62
N GLU A 61 -16.18 -1.69 3.61
CA GLU A 61 -17.65 -1.66 3.62
C GLU A 61 -18.19 -2.45 4.83
N PRO A 62 -18.01 -1.96 6.08
CA PRO A 62 -18.40 -2.71 7.28
C PRO A 62 -19.91 -2.93 7.42
N GLN A 63 -20.72 -2.15 6.71
CA GLN A 63 -22.19 -2.25 6.68
C GLN A 63 -22.70 -3.13 5.54
N ASN A 64 -21.81 -3.86 4.84
CA ASN A 64 -22.23 -4.77 3.79
C ASN A 64 -23.06 -5.92 4.40
N GLN A 65 -24.28 -6.10 3.90
CA GLN A 65 -25.26 -7.05 4.43
C GLN A 65 -24.82 -8.53 4.35
N TYR A 66 -23.86 -8.86 3.48
CA TYR A 66 -23.41 -10.23 3.25
C TYR A 66 -22.10 -10.58 3.97
N ASP A 67 -21.22 -9.59 4.18
CA ASP A 67 -19.92 -9.77 4.84
C ASP A 67 -19.48 -8.47 5.53
N THR A 68 -19.48 -8.44 6.86
CA THR A 68 -19.02 -7.28 7.65
C THR A 68 -17.52 -6.98 7.48
N TYR A 69 -16.75 -7.93 6.94
CA TYR A 69 -15.35 -7.74 6.57
C TYR A 69 -15.16 -7.35 5.09
N ALA A 70 -16.23 -7.01 4.37
CA ALA A 70 -16.16 -6.66 2.95
C ALA A 70 -15.19 -5.50 2.68
N ILE A 71 -14.35 -5.69 1.67
CA ILE A 71 -13.41 -4.67 1.19
C ILE A 71 -13.61 -4.57 -0.31
N ALA A 72 -14.18 -3.46 -0.75
CA ALA A 72 -14.33 -3.16 -2.16
C ALA A 72 -12.98 -2.73 -2.75
N ILE A 73 -12.74 -3.15 -3.99
CA ILE A 73 -11.57 -2.82 -4.78
C ILE A 73 -12.02 -1.81 -5.83
N TYR A 74 -11.31 -0.68 -5.92
CA TYR A 74 -11.57 0.38 -6.88
C TYR A 74 -10.36 0.61 -7.79
N LYS A 75 -10.64 0.93 -9.05
CA LYS A 75 -9.70 1.60 -9.94
C LYS A 75 -10.22 3.02 -10.11
N GLU A 76 -9.50 3.99 -9.54
CA GLU A 76 -9.97 5.38 -9.48
C GLU A 76 -11.36 5.44 -8.82
N ALA A 77 -12.39 5.89 -9.54
CA ALA A 77 -13.77 5.94 -9.05
C ALA A 77 -14.61 4.70 -9.41
N LYS A 78 -14.07 3.78 -10.23
CA LYS A 78 -14.81 2.61 -10.73
C LYS A 78 -14.63 1.41 -9.82
N LYS A 79 -15.73 0.77 -9.43
CA LYS A 79 -15.69 -0.46 -8.63
C LYS A 79 -15.21 -1.62 -9.50
N VAL A 80 -14.15 -2.29 -9.07
CA VAL A 80 -13.61 -3.48 -9.75
C VAL A 80 -14.27 -4.75 -9.21
N GLY A 81 -14.48 -4.81 -7.90
CA GLY A 81 -14.99 -6.01 -7.24
C GLY A 81 -14.63 -5.99 -5.76
N TYR A 82 -14.34 -7.15 -5.19
CA TYR A 82 -14.02 -7.30 -3.77
C TYR A 82 -12.77 -8.16 -3.53
N ILE A 83 -12.15 -7.96 -2.36
CA ILE A 83 -11.23 -8.92 -1.79
C ILE A 83 -11.98 -10.24 -1.53
N PRO A 84 -11.42 -11.41 -1.90
CA PRO A 84 -12.09 -12.69 -1.64
C PRO A 84 -12.32 -12.93 -0.16
N LYS A 85 -13.46 -13.56 0.17
CA LYS A 85 -13.89 -13.84 1.54
C LYS A 85 -12.84 -14.58 2.39
N THR A 86 -12.03 -15.45 1.78
CA THR A 86 -10.93 -16.16 2.47
C THR A 86 -9.89 -15.21 3.07
N TYR A 87 -9.73 -14.01 2.52
CA TYR A 87 -8.77 -13.00 2.95
C TYR A 87 -9.42 -11.74 3.54
N SER A 88 -10.74 -11.58 3.41
CA SER A 88 -11.43 -10.34 3.81
C SER A 88 -11.21 -10.03 5.29
N ARG A 89 -11.33 -11.04 6.18
CA ARG A 89 -11.14 -10.85 7.63
C ARG A 89 -9.77 -10.31 8.03
N ILE A 90 -8.69 -10.89 7.50
CA ILE A 90 -7.33 -10.47 7.86
C ILE A 90 -7.01 -9.09 7.28
N ILE A 91 -7.36 -8.84 6.03
CA ILE A 91 -7.11 -7.56 5.37
C ILE A 91 -7.98 -6.46 5.99
N ALA A 92 -9.23 -6.76 6.35
CA ALA A 92 -10.13 -5.81 7.01
C ALA A 92 -9.56 -5.40 8.35
N SER A 93 -9.12 -6.35 9.17
CA SER A 93 -8.50 -6.05 10.46
C SER A 93 -7.24 -5.20 10.30
N MET A 94 -6.41 -5.42 9.28
CA MET A 94 -5.25 -4.58 9.01
C MET A 94 -5.68 -3.14 8.67
N LEU A 95 -6.62 -2.97 7.75
CA LEU A 95 -7.13 -1.65 7.36
C LEU A 95 -7.80 -0.92 8.54
N ASP A 96 -8.60 -1.63 9.33
CA ASP A 96 -9.30 -1.09 10.49
C ASP A 96 -8.31 -0.65 11.60
N ASN A 97 -7.12 -1.26 11.66
CA ASN A 97 -6.01 -0.85 12.54
C ASN A 97 -5.12 0.26 11.94
N GLY A 98 -5.45 0.77 10.75
CA GLY A 98 -4.71 1.86 10.09
C GLY A 98 -3.48 1.42 9.29
N GLU A 99 -3.32 0.12 9.02
CA GLU A 99 -2.23 -0.37 8.19
C GLU A 99 -2.35 0.14 6.75
N LYS A 100 -1.23 0.57 6.18
CA LYS A 100 -1.17 1.01 4.79
C LYS A 100 -0.94 -0.18 3.87
N ILE A 101 -1.97 -0.55 3.11
CA ILE A 101 -1.90 -1.64 2.14
C ILE A 101 -1.89 -1.05 0.73
N TYR A 102 -0.80 -1.32 0.00
CA TYR A 102 -0.67 -0.94 -1.40
C TYR A 102 -1.08 -2.12 -2.29
N THR A 103 -1.99 -1.88 -3.22
CA THR A 103 -2.44 -2.87 -4.18
C THR A 103 -2.29 -2.36 -5.61
N LYS A 104 -2.10 -3.29 -6.53
CA LYS A 104 -1.96 -3.01 -7.96
C LYS A 104 -2.46 -4.18 -8.77
N VAL A 105 -2.83 -3.92 -10.01
CA VAL A 105 -3.11 -4.97 -10.98
C VAL A 105 -1.82 -5.78 -11.20
N ARG A 106 -1.86 -7.09 -11.02
CA ARG A 106 -0.72 -7.97 -11.33
C ARG A 106 -0.76 -8.41 -12.78
N TYR A 107 -1.87 -9.00 -13.19
CA TYR A 107 -2.19 -9.38 -14.56
C TYR A 107 -3.71 -9.47 -14.67
N TYR A 108 -4.20 -9.42 -15.90
CA TYR A 108 -5.58 -9.72 -16.24
C TYR A 108 -5.58 -10.88 -17.23
N LYS A 109 -6.49 -11.83 -17.04
CA LYS A 109 -6.72 -12.93 -17.98
C LYS A 109 -8.23 -12.95 -18.23
N ALA A 110 -8.65 -12.54 -19.42
CA ALA A 110 -10.01 -12.75 -19.87
C ALA A 110 -10.32 -14.25 -19.85
N GLU A 111 -11.53 -14.61 -19.44
CA GLU A 111 -12.00 -15.99 -19.66
C GLU A 111 -12.07 -16.22 -21.17
N GLU A 112 -11.41 -17.27 -21.66
CA GLU A 112 -11.58 -17.70 -23.04
C GLU A 112 -13.02 -18.20 -23.17
N GLU A 113 -13.78 -17.66 -24.13
CA GLU A 113 -15.10 -18.22 -24.46
C GLU A 113 -14.92 -19.71 -24.81
N PRO A 114 -15.78 -20.60 -24.25
CA PRO A 114 -15.65 -22.04 -24.43
C PRO A 114 -15.84 -22.52 -25.87
#